data_AF-A0A7Y7CHF7-F1
#
_entry.id   AF-A0A7Y7CHF7-F1
#
_cell.length_a   1.000
_cell.length_b   1.000
_cell.length_c   1.000
_cell.angle_alpha   90.00
_cell.angle_beta   90.00
_cell.angle_gamma   90.00
#
_symmetry.space_group_name_H-M   'P 1'
#
loop_
_entity.id
_entity.type
_entity.pdbx_description
1 polymer ?
#
loop_
_entity_poly.entity_id
_entity_poly.type
_entity_poly.pdbx_seq_one_letter_code
_entity_poly.pdbx_strand_id
1 'polypeptide(L)' 'AGPNLTDKYWKNGGSMSDIYKVIKNGVPNTAMISWESQLNPLRMRNVASYVMTLQGTNPPGALPPDGELYEPENE' A
#
# COMPACT_ATOMS: atom_id res chain seq x y z
N ALA A 1 -12.42 -7.85 -1.79
CA ALA A 1 -12.25 -6.40 -2.02
C ALA A 1 -10.87 -5.99 -1.54
N GLY A 2 -10.31 -4.88 -2.04
CA GLY A 2 -9.04 -4.34 -1.55
C GLY A 2 -9.22 -3.57 -0.24
N PRO A 3 -8.13 -3.27 0.50
CA PRO A 3 -8.17 -2.44 1.71
C PRO A 3 -8.35 -0.95 1.35
N ASN A 4 -8.65 -0.13 2.35
CA ASN A 4 -8.52 1.33 2.23
C ASN A 4 -7.04 1.72 2.22
N LEU A 5 -6.61 2.54 1.25
CA LEU A 5 -5.23 3.05 1.15
C LEU A 5 -5.11 4.51 1.56
N THR A 6 -6.20 5.14 2.03
CA THR A 6 -6.22 6.55 2.41
C THR A 6 -6.17 6.78 3.91
N ASP A 7 -6.32 5.73 4.73
CA ASP A 7 -6.25 5.85 6.19
C ASP A 7 -4.88 5.40 6.74
N LYS A 8 -4.80 5.26 8.06
CA LYS A 8 -3.57 4.88 8.77
C LYS A 8 -3.48 3.39 9.07
N TYR A 9 -4.39 2.56 8.59
CA TYR A 9 -4.48 1.15 8.93
C TYR A 9 -3.94 0.29 7.78
N TRP A 10 -3.00 -0.59 8.09
CA TRP A 10 -2.27 -1.39 7.10
C TRP A 10 -2.25 -2.86 7.48
N LYS A 11 -2.52 -3.74 6.51
CA LYS A 11 -2.48 -5.20 6.72
C LYS A 11 -1.09 -5.82 6.54
N ASN A 12 -0.23 -5.16 5.77
CA ASN A 12 1.05 -5.69 5.32
C ASN A 12 2.21 -4.71 5.60
N GLY A 13 2.07 -3.85 6.61
CA GLY A 13 2.99 -2.75 6.90
C GLY A 13 2.71 -1.49 6.07
N GLY A 14 2.92 -0.31 6.67
CA GLY A 14 2.62 1.00 6.07
C GLY A 14 3.87 1.80 5.65
N SER A 15 5.07 1.24 5.83
CA SER A 15 6.31 1.92 5.41
C SER A 15 6.47 1.91 3.89
N MET A 16 7.29 2.82 3.35
CA MET A 16 7.65 2.82 1.92
C MET A 16 8.23 1.46 1.47
N SER A 17 9.03 0.82 2.33
CA SER A 17 9.63 -0.48 2.05
C SER A 17 8.57 -1.58 1.97
N ASP A 18 7.59 -1.55 2.87
CA ASP A 18 6.53 -2.56 2.92
C ASP A 18 5.57 -2.43 1.74
N ILE A 19 5.12 -1.20 1.44
CA ILE A 19 4.30 -0.92 0.25
C ILE A 19 5.04 -1.37 -1.02
N TYR A 20 6.33 -1.07 -1.14
CA TYR A 20 7.15 -1.52 -2.26
C TYR A 20 7.22 -3.06 -2.36
N LYS A 21 7.43 -3.77 -1.24
CA LYS A 21 7.44 -5.24 -1.20
C LYS A 21 6.11 -5.83 -1.63
N VAL A 22 4.99 -5.24 -1.20
CA VAL A 22 3.63 -5.67 -1.57
C VAL A 22 3.40 -5.50 -3.07
N ILE A 23 3.79 -4.35 -3.65
CA ILE A 23 3.71 -4.14 -5.11
C ILE A 23 4.60 -5.14 -5.85
N LYS A 24 5.83 -5.34 -5.36
CA LYS A 24 6.80 -6.23 -6.00
C LYS A 24 6.32 -7.69 -6.01
N ASN A 25 6.00 -8.23 -4.85
CA ASN A 25 5.79 -9.66 -4.65
C ASN A 25 4.32 -10.08 -4.69
N GLY A 26 3.39 -9.11 -4.63
CA GLY A 26 1.98 -9.39 -4.38
C GLY A 26 1.72 -9.88 -2.96
N VAL A 27 0.50 -10.33 -2.71
CA VAL A 27 0.10 -10.96 -1.44
C VAL A 27 -0.57 -12.30 -1.75
N PRO A 28 0.05 -13.44 -1.36
CA PRO A 28 -0.52 -14.76 -1.60
C PRO A 28 -1.96 -14.90 -1.07
N ASN A 29 -2.78 -15.67 -1.76
CA ASN A 29 -4.20 -15.89 -1.43
C ASN A 29 -5.08 -14.63 -1.46
N THR A 30 -4.63 -13.57 -2.16
CA THR A 30 -5.44 -12.36 -2.41
C THR A 30 -5.45 -12.03 -3.90
N ALA A 31 -6.24 -11.02 -4.29
CA ALA A 31 -6.23 -10.51 -5.66
C ALA A 31 -5.02 -9.61 -5.99
N MET A 32 -4.14 -9.32 -5.02
CA MET A 32 -2.95 -8.51 -5.24
C MET A 32 -1.83 -9.38 -5.83
N ILE A 33 -1.71 -9.35 -7.16
CA ILE A 33 -0.65 -10.05 -7.90
C ILE A 33 0.74 -9.41 -7.69
N SER A 34 1.79 -10.16 -8.03
CA SER A 34 3.14 -9.59 -8.19
C SER A 34 3.19 -8.72 -9.43
N TRP A 35 3.79 -7.53 -9.30
CA TRP A 35 4.01 -6.62 -10.42
C TRP A 35 5.46 -6.61 -10.94
N GLU A 36 6.36 -7.42 -10.37
CA GLU A 36 7.79 -7.44 -10.73
C GLU A 36 8.03 -7.78 -12.21
N SER A 37 7.16 -8.58 -12.83
CA SER A 37 7.26 -8.94 -14.26
C SER A 37 6.80 -7.82 -15.21
N GLN A 38 6.03 -6.85 -14.72
CA GLN A 38 5.40 -5.79 -15.53
C GLN A 38 6.00 -4.41 -15.26
N LEU A 39 6.51 -4.17 -14.05
CA LEU A 39 7.06 -2.90 -13.61
C LEU A 39 8.53 -3.06 -13.22
N ASN A 40 9.37 -2.17 -13.74
CA ASN A 40 10.76 -2.09 -13.28
C ASN A 40 10.84 -1.48 -11.86
N PRO A 41 11.98 -1.61 -11.15
CA PRO A 41 12.12 -1.12 -9.78
C PRO A 41 11.80 0.37 -9.59
N LEU A 42 12.14 1.22 -10.56
CA LEU A 42 11.85 2.65 -10.48
C LEU A 42 10.34 2.92 -10.55
N ARG A 43 9.62 2.23 -11.44
CA ARG A 43 8.16 2.36 -11.56
C ARG A 43 7.46 1.85 -10.31
N MET A 44 7.90 0.73 -9.74
CA MET A 44 7.33 0.21 -8.48
C MET A 44 7.52 1.20 -7.33
N ARG A 45 8.69 1.85 -7.23
CA ARG A 45 8.94 2.91 -6.25
C ARG A 45 8.02 4.12 -6.46
N ASN A 46 7.83 4.55 -7.70
CA ASN A 46 6.93 5.68 -8.00
C ASN A 46 5.48 5.36 -7.64
N VAL A 47 5.01 4.12 -7.88
CA VAL A 47 3.68 3.66 -7.45
C VAL A 47 3.57 3.66 -5.93
N ALA A 48 4.58 3.13 -5.22
CA ALA A 48 4.60 3.15 -3.77
C ALA A 48 4.53 4.59 -3.22
N SER A 49 5.33 5.51 -3.79
CA SER A 49 5.30 6.92 -3.44
C SER A 49 3.93 7.54 -3.67
N TYR A 50 3.28 7.25 -4.80
CA TYR A 50 1.94 7.75 -5.09
C TYR A 50 0.91 7.23 -4.08
N VAL A 51 0.97 5.94 -3.73
CA VAL A 51 0.08 5.35 -2.71
C VAL A 51 0.23 6.09 -1.37
N MET A 52 1.45 6.42 -0.95
CA MET A 52 1.67 7.20 0.28
C MET A 52 1.03 8.59 0.23
N THR A 53 0.96 9.23 -0.95
CA THR A 53 0.27 10.54 -1.09
C THR A 53 -1.25 10.47 -0.95
N LEU A 54 -1.84 9.27 -1.02
CA LEU A 54 -3.29 9.09 -0.86
C LEU A 54 -3.71 9.15 0.61
N GLN A 55 -2.80 8.95 1.55
CA GLN A 55 -3.12 8.98 2.97
C GLN A 55 -3.64 10.38 3.37
N GLY A 56 -4.78 10.41 4.07
CA GLY A 56 -5.49 11.64 4.44
C GLY A 56 -6.49 12.14 3.40
N THR A 57 -6.57 11.52 2.21
CA THR A 57 -7.63 11.82 1.24
C THR A 57 -8.96 11.16 1.63
N ASN A 58 -10.08 11.74 1.18
CA ASN A 58 -11.43 11.24 1.48
C ASN A 58 -12.25 11.00 0.20
N PRO A 59 -11.98 9.92 -0.55
CA PRO A 59 -12.76 9.59 -1.74
C PRO A 59 -14.17 9.13 -1.36
N PRO A 60 -15.19 9.41 -2.20
CA PRO A 60 -16.55 8.92 -1.97
C PRO A 60 -16.55 7.38 -1.97
N GLY A 61 -17.18 6.79 -0.95
CA GLY A 61 -17.23 5.33 -0.80
C GLY A 61 -15.94 4.69 -0.29
N ALA A 62 -15.09 5.46 0.41
CA ALA A 62 -13.94 4.91 1.12
C ALA A 62 -14.35 3.71 2.00
N LEU A 63 -13.59 2.63 1.90
CA LEU A 63 -13.80 1.43 2.71
C LEU A 63 -13.43 1.72 4.17
N PRO A 64 -14.03 1.01 5.14
CA PRO A 64 -13.61 1.13 6.53
C PRO A 64 -12.16 0.69 6.71
N PRO A 65 -11.51 1.11 7.82
CA PRO A 65 -10.17 0.66 8.19
C PRO A 65 -10.02 -0.87 8.21
N ASP A 66 -8.89 -1.38 7.71
CA ASP A 66 -8.55 -2.81 7.70
C ASP A 66 -7.05 -3.01 7.94
N GLY A 67 -6.71 -3.73 9.01
CA GLY A 67 -5.33 -3.96 9.45
C GLY A 67 -4.99 -3.22 10.75
N GLU A 68 -3.70 -2.99 10.96
CA GLU A 68 -3.17 -2.37 12.17
C GLU A 68 -2.83 -0.90 11.95
N LEU A 69 -3.02 -0.08 12.98
CA LEU A 69 -2.59 1.32 12.94
C LEU A 69 -1.08 1.37 12.75
N TYR A 70 -0.63 1.93 11.63
CA TYR A 70 0.77 2.20 11.39
C TYR A 70 1.12 3.61 11.82
N GLU A 71 2.03 3.71 12.77
CA GLU A 71 2.68 4.96 13.14
C GLU A 71 4.15 4.87 12.70
N PRO A 72 4.62 5.76 11.80
CA PRO A 72 6.04 5.78 11.48
C PRO A 72 6.81 6.11 12.77
N GLU A 73 7.82 5.29 13.09
CA GLU A 73 8.79 5.67 14.11
C GLU A 73 9.38 7.01 13.68
N ASN A 74 9.30 8.01 14.57
CA ASN A 74 9.84 9.34 14.30
C ASN A 74 11.31 9.18 13.87
N GLU A 75 11.63 9.57 12.62
CA GLU A 75 13.02 9.77 12.20
C GLU A 75 13.68 10.91 12.99
#